data_AF-A0A1F5DM14-F1
#
_entry.id   AF-A0A1F5DM14-F1
#
_cell.length_a   1.000
_cell.length_b   1.000
_cell.length_c   1.000
_cell.angle_alpha   90.00
_cell.angle_beta   90.00
_cell.angle_gamma   90.00
#
_symmetry.space_group_name_H-M   'P 1'
#
loop_
_entity.id
_entity.type
_entity.pdbx_description
1 polymer ?
#
loop_
_entity_poly.entity_id
_entity_poly.type
_entity_poly.pdbx_seq_one_letter_code
_entity_poly.pdbx_strand_id
1 'polypeptide(L)'
;MSAVLIRDKITTTDLVKAKEDYGDYIKVVVNVETKAMAIGGQWHADGEKLLLDEGSQQSNLWGGGIKLTTKTIDYTALINIRAQVNPSHVIMDAKIRAVFDQIIKDKFNL
;
A
#
# COMPACT_ATOMS: atom_id res chain seq x y z
N MET A 1 2.53 -9.65 13.41
CA MET A 1 2.55 -8.60 12.38
C MET A 1 1.75 -9.15 11.21
N SER A 2 0.59 -8.57 10.94
CA SER A 2 -0.40 -8.96 9.93
C SER A 2 -0.10 -8.37 8.54
N ALA A 3 0.92 -7.51 8.45
CA ALA A 3 1.40 -6.97 7.19
C ALA A 3 2.10 -8.05 6.36
N VAL A 4 1.79 -8.11 5.07
CA VAL A 4 2.29 -9.11 4.13
C VAL A 4 2.87 -8.42 2.90
N LEU A 5 4.07 -8.84 2.48
CA LEU A 5 4.72 -8.37 1.27
C LEU A 5 4.22 -9.14 0.04
N ILE A 6 3.85 -8.41 -1.01
CA ILE A 6 3.27 -8.90 -2.26
C ILE A 6 4.17 -8.46 -3.42
N ARG A 7 4.74 -9.44 -4.11
CA ARG A 7 5.59 -9.23 -5.29
C ARG A 7 4.85 -9.39 -6.60
N ASP A 8 3.96 -10.38 -6.71
CA ASP A 8 3.30 -10.74 -7.97
C ASP A 8 1.80 -10.55 -7.89
N LYS A 9 1.06 -11.54 -7.39
CA LYS A 9 -0.38 -11.48 -7.20
C LYS A 9 -0.72 -11.81 -5.76
N ILE A 10 -1.79 -11.23 -5.26
CA ILE A 10 -2.26 -11.52 -3.91
C ILE A 10 -2.90 -12.91 -3.91
N THR A 11 -2.49 -13.73 -2.96
CA THR A 11 -3.12 -15.04 -2.72
C THR A 11 -4.24 -14.93 -1.68
N THR A 12 -5.11 -15.94 -1.62
CA THR A 12 -6.17 -15.99 -0.60
C THR A 12 -5.59 -15.95 0.82
N THR A 13 -4.43 -16.56 1.06
CA THR A 13 -3.75 -16.54 2.35
C THR A 13 -3.27 -15.14 2.72
N ASP A 14 -2.75 -14.39 1.76
CA ASP A 14 -2.33 -13.00 1.98
C ASP A 14 -3.51 -12.11 2.34
N LEU A 15 -4.65 -12.29 1.64
CA LEU A 15 -5.88 -11.57 1.97
C LEU A 15 -6.37 -11.93 3.37
N VAL A 16 -6.39 -13.21 3.75
CA VAL A 16 -6.85 -13.62 5.08
C VAL A 16 -6.03 -12.93 6.17
N LYS A 17 -4.70 -12.90 6.03
CA LYS A 17 -3.81 -12.19 6.97
C LYS A 17 -4.02 -10.68 6.97
N ALA A 18 -4.09 -10.07 5.78
CA ALA A 18 -4.24 -8.63 5.66
C ALA A 18 -5.57 -8.09 6.20
N LYS A 19 -6.59 -8.96 6.31
CA LYS A 19 -7.90 -8.65 6.90
C LYS A 19 -7.94 -8.73 8.42
N GLU A 20 -6.90 -9.27 9.08
CA GLU A 20 -6.91 -9.51 10.54
C GLU A 20 -7.15 -8.22 11.36
N ASP A 21 -6.66 -7.07 10.88
CA ASP A 21 -6.76 -5.81 11.62
C ASP A 21 -8.06 -5.03 11.37
N TYR A 22 -8.52 -5.00 10.11
CA TYR A 22 -9.54 -4.04 9.65
C TYR A 22 -10.66 -4.69 8.82
N GLY A 23 -10.66 -6.01 8.66
CA GLY A 23 -11.72 -6.76 7.98
C GLY A 23 -11.83 -6.40 6.50
N ASP A 24 -12.87 -5.64 6.14
CA ASP A 24 -13.14 -5.28 4.74
C ASP A 24 -12.19 -4.21 4.17
N TYR A 25 -11.58 -3.41 5.05
CA TYR A 25 -10.59 -2.42 4.66
C TYR A 25 -9.19 -2.98 4.84
N ILE A 26 -8.36 -2.89 3.80
CA ILE A 26 -6.96 -3.31 3.85
C ILE A 26 -6.08 -2.08 3.64
N LYS A 27 -5.17 -1.82 4.59
CA LYS A 27 -4.13 -0.82 4.41
C LYS A 27 -3.12 -1.31 3.39
N VAL A 28 -2.66 -0.40 2.54
CA VAL A 28 -1.74 -0.72 1.45
C VAL A 28 -0.59 0.27 1.45
N VAL A 29 0.63 -0.24 1.23
CA VAL A 29 1.82 0.56 0.94
C VAL A 29 2.44 0.03 -0.34
N VAL A 30 2.77 0.92 -1.28
CA VAL A 30 3.30 0.59 -2.60
C VAL A 30 4.64 1.28 -2.77
N ASN A 31 5.62 0.54 -3.28
CA ASN A 31 6.79 1.11 -3.89
C ASN A 31 6.49 1.37 -5.38
N VAL A 32 6.44 2.64 -5.78
CA VAL A 32 6.09 3.03 -7.16
C VAL A 32 7.21 2.79 -8.18
N GLU A 33 8.45 2.60 -7.72
CA GLU A 33 9.60 2.29 -8.57
C GLU A 33 9.69 0.77 -8.86
N THR A 34 9.64 -0.06 -7.81
CA THR A 34 9.80 -1.52 -7.94
C THR A 34 8.48 -2.26 -8.16
N LYS A 35 7.33 -1.58 -7.96
CA LYS A 35 5.98 -2.17 -7.98
C LYS A 35 5.74 -3.24 -6.91
N ALA A 36 6.61 -3.30 -5.90
CA ALA A 36 6.38 -4.09 -4.69
C ALA A 36 5.27 -3.44 -3.85
N MET A 37 4.52 -4.26 -3.13
CA MET A 37 3.40 -3.79 -2.33
C MET A 37 3.36 -4.53 -1.00
N ALA A 38 3.04 -3.83 0.08
CA ALA A 38 2.70 -4.43 1.36
C ALA A 38 1.23 -4.17 1.67
N ILE A 39 0.54 -5.17 2.20
CA ILE A 39 -0.89 -5.10 2.56
C ILE A 39 -1.12 -5.54 4.00
N GLY A 40 -2.16 -4.98 4.64
CA GLY A 40 -2.48 -5.25 6.03
C GLY A 40 -1.63 -4.43 7.01
N GLY A 41 -1.55 -4.89 8.25
CA GLY A 41 -0.87 -4.18 9.32
C GLY A 41 -1.79 -3.21 10.05
N GLN A 42 -1.50 -3.02 11.34
CA GLN A 42 -2.23 -2.07 12.16
C GLN A 42 -1.97 -0.63 11.70
N TRP A 43 -0.78 -0.35 11.17
CA TRP A 43 -0.40 0.96 10.65
C TRP A 43 0.27 0.83 9.29
N HIS A 44 0.19 1.88 8.45
CA HIS A 44 0.98 1.94 7.22
C HIS A 44 2.48 1.86 7.47
N ALA A 45 2.93 2.22 8.67
CA ALA A 45 4.33 2.06 9.11
C ALA A 45 4.77 0.58 9.13
N ASP A 46 3.86 -0.37 9.35
CA ASP A 46 4.19 -1.80 9.33
C ASP A 46 4.54 -2.24 7.90
N GLY A 47 3.73 -1.85 6.92
CA GLY A 47 3.97 -2.14 5.50
C GLY A 47 5.17 -1.35 4.93
N GLU A 48 5.32 -0.10 5.34
CA GLU A 48 6.50 0.73 5.03
C GLU A 48 7.78 0.04 5.50
N LYS A 49 7.82 -0.43 6.75
CA LYS A 49 8.97 -1.13 7.30
C LYS A 49 9.33 -2.39 6.49
N LEU A 50 8.35 -3.21 6.11
CA LEU A 50 8.60 -4.40 5.30
C LEU A 50 9.25 -4.06 3.95
N LEU A 51 8.80 -2.98 3.30
CA LEU A 51 9.36 -2.55 2.02
C LEU A 51 10.75 -1.93 2.18
N LEU A 52 11.00 -1.20 3.27
CA LEU A 52 12.34 -0.68 3.60
C LEU A 52 13.33 -1.82 3.91
N ASP A 53 12.91 -2.83 4.66
CA ASP A 53 13.71 -4.02 4.98
C ASP A 53 14.03 -4.83 3.70
N GLU A 54 13.19 -4.75 2.66
CA GLU A 54 13.45 -5.31 1.33
C GLU A 54 14.42 -4.46 0.48
N GLY A 55 14.76 -3.25 0.94
CA GLY A 55 15.68 -2.33 0.23
C GLY A 55 14.99 -1.22 -0.55
N SER A 56 13.69 -0.98 -0.33
CA SER A 56 13.00 0.17 -0.92
C SER A 56 13.52 1.48 -0.35
N GLN A 57 13.49 2.55 -1.16
CA GLN A 57 13.78 3.90 -0.70
C GLN A 57 12.50 4.57 -0.16
N GLN A 58 12.63 5.28 0.97
CA GLN A 58 11.52 5.99 1.61
C GLN A 58 10.77 6.94 0.66
N SER A 59 11.47 7.59 -0.29
CA SER A 59 10.88 8.51 -1.28
C SER A 59 9.94 7.84 -2.26
N ASN A 60 10.04 6.52 -2.41
CA ASN A 60 9.30 5.73 -3.39
C ASN A 60 8.11 5.00 -2.75
N LEU A 61 7.94 5.13 -1.43
CA LEU A 61 6.88 4.48 -0.67
C LEU A 61 5.66 5.39 -0.52
N TRP A 62 4.51 4.87 -0.93
CA TRP A 62 3.25 5.57 -0.89
C TRP A 62 2.20 4.69 -0.23
N GLY A 63 1.44 5.25 0.69
CA GLY A 63 0.42 4.57 1.48
C GLY A 63 -1.00 4.98 1.11
N GLY A 64 -1.92 4.07 1.36
CA GLY A 64 -3.34 4.25 1.17
C GLY A 64 -4.11 3.04 1.66
N GLY A 65 -5.23 2.73 1.03
CA GLY A 65 -5.99 1.55 1.40
C GLY A 65 -6.93 1.11 0.30
N ILE A 66 -7.50 -0.07 0.47
CA ILE A 66 -8.53 -0.60 -0.42
C ILE A 66 -9.68 -1.15 0.42
N LYS A 67 -10.90 -0.76 0.07
CA LYS A 67 -12.11 -1.39 0.57
C LYS A 67 -12.51 -2.50 -0.39
N LEU A 68 -12.53 -3.75 0.07
CA LEU A 68 -12.69 -4.91 -0.80
C LEU A 68 -14.12 -5.04 -1.36
N THR A 69 -15.14 -4.69 -0.56
CA THR A 69 -16.54 -4.69 -1.02
C THR A 69 -16.79 -3.72 -2.17
N THR A 70 -16.31 -2.49 -2.07
CA THR A 70 -16.57 -1.43 -3.06
C THR A 70 -15.45 -1.29 -4.10
N LYS A 71 -14.36 -2.04 -3.94
CA LYS A 71 -13.12 -1.90 -4.73
C LYS A 71 -12.59 -0.47 -4.77
N THR A 72 -12.86 0.32 -3.73
CA THR A 72 -12.48 1.73 -3.68
C THR A 72 -11.09 1.87 -3.09
N ILE A 73 -10.24 2.61 -3.79
CA ILE A 73 -8.87 2.89 -3.37
C ILE A 73 -8.83 4.25 -2.65
N ASP A 74 -8.25 4.24 -1.46
CA ASP A 74 -7.92 5.41 -0.66
C ASP A 74 -6.44 5.73 -0.82
N TYR A 75 -6.11 7.01 -0.78
CA TYR A 75 -4.77 7.56 -1.04
C TYR A 75 -4.22 8.28 0.19
N THR A 76 -4.82 7.99 1.35
CA THR A 76 -4.57 8.70 2.60
C THR A 76 -3.73 7.82 3.52
N ALA A 77 -2.52 8.27 3.84
CA ALA A 77 -1.65 7.63 4.80
C ALA A 77 -0.64 8.63 5.39
N LEU A 78 -0.37 8.53 6.69
CA LEU A 78 0.60 9.42 7.36
C LEU A 78 2.03 9.28 6.81
N ILE A 79 2.37 8.09 6.28
CA ILE A 79 3.69 7.84 5.67
C ILE A 79 3.91 8.69 4.41
N ASN A 80 2.86 9.18 3.76
CA ASN A 80 2.96 9.99 2.53
C ASN A 80 3.65 11.34 2.77
N ILE A 81 3.70 11.84 4.02
CA ILE A 81 4.42 13.08 4.38
C ILE A 81 5.94 12.83 4.38
N ARG A 82 6.36 11.56 4.58
CA ARG A 82 7.78 11.18 4.66
C ARG A 82 8.41 11.05 3.27
N ALA A 83 7.59 10.86 2.24
CA ALA A 83 8.04 11.10 0.88
C ALA A 83 8.33 12.61 0.77
N GLN A 84 9.61 12.99 0.81
CA GLN A 84 10.07 14.40 0.85
C GLN A 84 9.51 15.29 -0.27
N VAL A 85 8.88 14.67 -1.27
CA VAL A 85 8.21 15.28 -2.42
C VAL A 85 6.72 15.60 -2.18
N ASN A 86 6.14 15.25 -1.03
CA ASN A 86 4.71 15.41 -0.76
C ASN A 86 4.45 16.05 0.62
N PRO A 87 3.90 17.28 0.68
CA PRO A 87 3.68 17.99 1.94
C PRO A 87 2.42 17.53 2.69
N SER A 88 1.75 16.47 2.23
CA SER A 88 0.44 16.04 2.74
C SER A 88 0.44 14.55 3.10
N HIS A 89 -0.59 14.11 3.82
CA HIS A 89 -0.87 12.69 4.07
C HIS A 89 -1.67 12.06 2.91
N VAL A 90 -2.13 12.88 1.96
CA VAL A 90 -2.76 12.43 0.71
C VAL A 90 -1.73 12.47 -0.41
N ILE A 91 -1.75 11.50 -1.33
CA ILE A 91 -0.95 11.52 -2.56
C ILE A 91 -1.46 12.66 -3.46
N MET A 92 -0.74 13.80 -3.49
CA MET A 92 -1.16 14.98 -4.25
C MET A 92 -0.76 14.92 -5.73
N ASP A 93 0.36 14.27 -6.05
CA ASP A 93 0.82 14.13 -7.43
C ASP A 93 -0.06 13.15 -8.22
N ALA A 94 -0.69 13.64 -9.29
CA ALA A 94 -1.61 12.86 -10.11
C ALA A 94 -0.92 11.69 -10.85
N LYS A 95 0.36 11.82 -11.22
CA LYS A 95 1.12 10.74 -11.87
C LYS A 95 1.40 9.62 -10.88
N ILE A 96 1.84 9.97 -9.66
CA ILE A 96 2.08 9.01 -8.59
C ILE A 96 0.78 8.30 -8.22
N ARG A 97 -0.32 9.06 -8.13
CA ARG A 97 -1.65 8.50 -7.86
C ARG A 97 -2.09 7.49 -8.92
N ALA A 98 -1.85 7.78 -10.19
CA ALA A 98 -2.17 6.87 -11.29
C ALA A 98 -1.33 5.58 -11.23
N VAL A 99 -0.03 5.69 -10.92
CA VAL A 99 0.85 4.51 -10.76
C VAL A 99 0.41 3.67 -9.56
N PHE A 100 0.11 4.31 -8.43
CA PHE A 100 -0.39 3.66 -7.22
C PHE A 100 -1.69 2.88 -7.48
N ASP A 101 -2.66 3.54 -8.12
CA ASP A 101 -3.94 2.94 -8.50
C ASP A 101 -3.76 1.74 -9.45
N GLN A 102 -2.92 1.88 -10.47
CA GLN A 102 -2.64 0.80 -11.41
C GLN A 102 -2.02 -0.41 -10.72
N ILE A 103 -1.02 -0.21 -9.86
CA ILE A 103 -0.36 -1.32 -9.14
C ILE A 103 -1.39 -2.05 -8.27
N ILE A 104 -2.22 -1.32 -7.51
CA ILE A 104 -3.24 -1.98 -6.68
C ILE A 104 -4.21 -2.79 -7.55
N LYS A 105 -4.71 -2.22 -8.64
CA LYS A 105 -5.61 -2.94 -9.56
C LYS A 105 -4.98 -4.20 -10.14
N ASP A 106 -3.72 -4.12 -10.56
CA ASP A 106 -2.98 -5.26 -11.12
C ASP A 106 -2.81 -6.38 -10.07
N LYS A 107 -2.44 -6.03 -8.84
CA LYS A 107 -2.19 -6.99 -7.76
C LYS A 107 -3.46 -7.63 -7.20
N PHE A 108 -4.54 -6.85 -7.10
CA PHE A 108 -5.86 -7.31 -6.64
C PHE A 108 -6.74 -7.88 -7.77
N ASN A 109 -6.26 -7.85 -9.02
CA ASN A 109 -6.97 -8.31 -10.22
C ASN A 109 -8.38 -7.66 -10.35
N LEU A 110 -8.41 -6.33 -10.25
CA LEU A 110 -9.63 -5.52 -10.24
C LEU A 110 -10.14 -5.13 -11.62
#